data_AF-T1JHH0-F1
#
_entry.id   AF-T1JHH0-F1
#
_cell.length_a   1.000
_cell.length_b   1.000
_cell.length_c   1.000
_cell.angle_alpha   90.00
_cell.angle_beta   90.00
_cell.angle_gamma   90.00
#
_symmetry.space_group_name_H-M   'P 1'
#
loop_
_entity.id
_entity.type
_entity.pdbx_description
1 polymer ?
#
loop_
_entity_poly.entity_id
_entity_poly.type
_entity_poly.pdbx_seq_one_letter_code
_entity_poly.pdbx_strand_id
1 'polypeptide(L)'
;MINEEMYKWNDERQDLDKKRIATSSSPNQEGGEDEHIRLIVWNVAGLRNKGPLFWKIITEKDIIILSETWLEEKENKQFSKKLDDLFRWDFLPATRSKKKGRAKGGQLIGVRRSLDWAWTCEK
;
A
#
# COMPACT_ATOMS: atom_id res chain seq x y z
N MET A 1 -1.40 23.50 -25.14
CA MET A 1 0.04 23.47 -24.84
C MET A 1 0.20 22.69 -23.56
N ILE A 2 0.81 21.51 -23.63
CA ILE A 2 1.04 20.65 -22.45
C ILE A 2 2.36 21.13 -21.87
N ASN A 3 2.32 21.71 -20.66
CA ASN A 3 3.46 22.42 -20.06
C ASN A 3 4.70 21.52 -19.96
N GLU A 4 5.84 22.04 -20.43
CA GLU A 4 7.17 21.45 -20.27
C GLU A 4 7.50 21.16 -18.79
N GLU A 5 6.92 21.94 -17.87
CA GLU A 5 7.00 21.70 -16.43
C GLU A 5 6.45 20.34 -16.01
N MET A 6 5.39 19.84 -16.67
CA MET A 6 4.78 18.55 -16.36
C MET A 6 5.65 17.38 -16.84
N TYR A 7 6.38 17.58 -17.96
CA TYR A 7 7.37 16.62 -18.44
C TYR A 7 8.57 16.56 -17.48
N LYS A 8 9.07 17.73 -17.06
CA LYS A 8 10.18 17.82 -16.11
C LYS A 8 9.84 17.17 -14.76
N TRP A 9 8.63 17.41 -14.24
CA TRP A 9 8.15 16.78 -13.00
C TRP A 9 8.06 15.26 -13.07
N ASN A 10 7.66 14.72 -14.23
CA ASN A 10 7.59 13.28 -14.44
C ASN A 10 8.98 12.64 -14.55
N ASP A 11 9.92 13.33 -15.20
CA ASP A 11 11.30 12.86 -15.34
C ASP A 11 12.03 12.86 -13.98
N GLU A 12 11.87 13.93 -13.20
CA GLU A 12 12.39 14.02 -11.82
C GLU A 12 11.81 12.92 -10.90
N ARG A 13 10.52 12.59 -11.04
CA ARG A 13 9.91 11.47 -10.31
C ARG A 13 10.50 10.11 -10.71
N GLN A 14 10.70 9.88 -12.01
CA GLN A 14 11.29 8.63 -12.48
C GLN A 14 12.73 8.47 -11.99
N ASP A 15 13.50 9.55 -11.94
CA ASP A 15 14.87 9.52 -11.41
C ASP A 15 14.93 9.36 -9.90
N LEU A 16 13.97 9.92 -9.15
CA LEU A 16 13.85 9.69 -7.71
C LEU A 16 13.45 8.24 -7.40
N ASP A 17 12.54 7.66 -8.18
CA ASP A 17 12.14 6.26 -8.03
C ASP A 17 13.30 5.32 -8.41
N LYS A 18 14.02 5.60 -9.51
CA LYS A 18 15.24 4.86 -9.89
C LYS A 18 16.32 4.97 -8.83
N LYS A 19 16.56 6.16 -8.26
CA LYS A 19 17.53 6.35 -7.18
C LYS A 19 17.13 5.58 -5.93
N ARG A 20 15.85 5.61 -5.53
CA ARG A 20 15.32 4.83 -4.39
C ARG A 20 15.46 3.32 -4.61
N ILE A 21 15.17 2.85 -5.82
CA ILE A 21 15.33 1.43 -6.19
C ILE A 21 16.81 1.04 -6.18
N ALA A 22 17.69 1.91 -6.70
CA ALA A 22 19.14 1.70 -6.67
C ALA A 22 19.71 1.73 -5.25
N THR A 23 19.17 2.56 -4.35
CA THR A 23 19.59 2.54 -2.93
C THR A 23 19.12 1.28 -2.21
N SER A 24 18.03 0.66 -2.66
CA SER A 24 17.52 -0.60 -2.11
C SER A 24 18.08 -1.85 -2.78
N SER A 25 18.94 -1.71 -3.80
CA SER A 25 19.51 -2.82 -4.58
C SER A 25 21.03 -2.66 -4.75
N SER A 26 21.75 -2.50 -3.63
CA SER A 26 23.19 -2.74 -3.60
C SER A 26 23.44 -4.24 -3.33
N PRO A 27 24.28 -4.94 -4.12
CA PRO A 27 24.61 -6.33 -3.85
C PRO A 27 25.66 -6.45 -2.75
N ASN A 28 25.34 -7.26 -1.73
CA ASN A 28 26.16 -7.84 -0.67
C ASN A 28 27.44 -7.11 -0.21
N GLN A 29 27.42 -6.64 1.04
CA GLN A 29 28.56 -6.75 1.94
C GLN A 29 28.12 -7.33 3.29
N GLU A 30 28.89 -8.33 3.73
CA GLU A 30 28.73 -9.10 4.96
C GLU A 30 28.89 -8.21 6.21
N GLY A 31 27.95 -8.31 7.15
CA GLY A 31 28.05 -7.70 8.47
C GLY A 31 26.70 -7.34 9.08
N GLY A 32 26.24 -8.14 10.07
CA GLY A 32 25.14 -7.86 10.99
C GLY A 32 23.82 -7.42 10.36
N GLU A 33 22.89 -8.35 10.15
CA GLU A 33 21.54 -8.04 9.65
C GLU A 33 20.77 -7.18 10.66
N ASP A 34 20.95 -5.86 10.60
CA ASP A 34 19.95 -4.92 11.07
C ASP A 34 18.74 -5.08 10.17
N GLU A 35 17.85 -6.02 10.52
CA GLU A 35 16.64 -6.34 9.78
C GLU A 35 15.71 -5.12 9.76
N HIS A 36 15.88 -4.25 8.76
CA HIS A 36 15.11 -3.02 8.64
C HIS A 36 13.67 -3.33 8.19
N ILE A 37 12.69 -2.90 8.99
CA ILE A 37 11.27 -3.01 8.65
C ILE A 37 10.95 -2.06 7.49
N ARG A 38 10.43 -2.60 6.38
CA ARG A 38 9.97 -1.80 5.24
C ARG A 38 8.49 -1.47 5.38
N LEU A 39 8.18 -0.18 5.51
CA LEU A 39 6.83 0.34 5.60
C LEU A 39 6.42 1.06 4.30
N ILE A 40 5.18 0.84 3.85
CA ILE A 40 4.54 1.68 2.83
C ILE A 40 3.25 2.28 3.36
N VAL A 41 3.08 3.59 3.13
CA VAL A 41 1.85 4.32 3.39
C VAL A 41 1.39 4.96 2.10
N TRP A 42 0.20 4.60 1.61
CA TRP A 42 -0.30 5.07 0.32
C TRP A 42 -1.80 5.37 0.33
N ASN A 43 -2.15 6.63 0.04
CA ASN A 43 -3.52 6.98 -0.35
C ASN A 43 -3.80 6.48 -1.78
N VAL A 44 -4.66 5.47 -1.91
CA VAL A 44 -4.88 4.76 -3.17
C VAL A 44 -6.07 5.28 -3.99
N ALA A 45 -6.90 6.14 -3.41
CA ALA A 45 -8.14 6.65 -4.02
C ALA A 45 -8.97 5.54 -4.72
N GLY A 46 -9.21 4.44 -3.99
CA GLY A 46 -9.97 3.28 -4.44
C GLY A 46 -9.12 2.04 -4.78
N LEU A 47 -9.48 0.90 -4.17
CA LEU A 47 -8.78 -0.39 -4.38
C LEU A 47 -9.31 -1.27 -5.51
N ARG A 48 -10.55 -1.05 -5.98
CA ARG A 48 -11.27 -2.03 -6.85
C ARG A 48 -10.58 -2.35 -8.18
N ASN A 49 -9.86 -1.41 -8.77
CA ASN A 49 -9.27 -1.53 -10.11
C ASN A 49 -7.73 -1.48 -10.11
N LYS A 50 -7.09 -1.81 -8.98
CA LYS A 50 -5.63 -1.85 -8.92
C LYS A 50 -5.10 -3.11 -9.61
N GLY A 51 -4.17 -2.92 -10.56
CA GLY A 51 -3.59 -3.99 -11.36
C GLY A 51 -2.52 -4.80 -10.62
N PRO A 52 -1.99 -5.87 -11.23
CA PRO A 52 -1.04 -6.79 -10.58
C PRO A 52 0.24 -6.11 -10.08
N LEU A 53 0.75 -5.13 -10.81
CA LEU A 53 1.98 -4.41 -10.43
C LEU A 53 1.83 -3.65 -9.10
N PHE A 54 0.64 -3.07 -8.85
CA PHE A 54 0.35 -2.42 -7.58
C PHE A 54 0.48 -3.40 -6.41
N TRP A 55 -0.11 -4.60 -6.56
CA TRP A 55 -0.06 -5.63 -5.54
C TRP A 55 1.38 -6.10 -5.31
N LYS A 56 2.14 -6.34 -6.38
CA LYS A 56 3.56 -6.72 -6.29
C LYS A 56 4.37 -5.70 -5.46
N ILE A 57 4.23 -4.40 -5.76
CA ILE A 57 4.97 -3.33 -5.06
C ILE A 57 4.66 -3.30 -3.57
N ILE A 58 3.38 -3.44 -3.18
CA ILE A 58 3.02 -3.37 -1.76
C ILE A 58 3.39 -4.66 -1.01
N THR A 59 3.29 -5.83 -1.65
CA THR A 59 3.61 -7.12 -1.03
C THR A 59 5.11 -7.36 -0.85
N GLU A 60 5.98 -6.54 -1.45
CA GLU A 60 7.42 -6.52 -1.18
C GLU A 60 7.78 -5.87 0.17
N LYS A 61 6.81 -5.21 0.82
CA LYS A 61 7.00 -4.52 2.11
C LYS A 61 6.62 -5.42 3.28
N ASP A 62 6.99 -5.01 4.47
CA ASP A 62 6.72 -5.75 5.71
C ASP A 62 5.48 -5.21 6.41
N ILE A 63 5.24 -3.89 6.30
CA ILE A 63 4.01 -3.23 6.76
C ILE A 63 3.43 -2.41 5.60
N ILE A 64 2.12 -2.54 5.41
CA ILE A 64 1.34 -1.91 4.35
C ILE A 64 0.21 -1.11 5.01
N ILE A 65 0.11 0.18 4.71
CA ILE A 65 -1.00 1.04 5.14
C ILE A 65 -1.59 1.74 3.93
N LEU A 66 -2.82 1.39 3.57
CA LEU A 66 -3.54 1.98 2.45
C LEU A 66 -4.72 2.79 2.95
N SER A 67 -4.86 4.03 2.49
CA SER A 67 -5.97 4.93 2.85
C SER A 67 -6.83 5.28 1.64
N GLU A 68 -8.06 5.73 1.90
CA GLU A 68 -9.09 6.02 0.88
C GLU A 68 -9.36 4.79 -0.01
N THR A 69 -9.51 3.63 0.62
CA THR A 69 -9.76 2.36 -0.09
C THR A 69 -11.13 2.31 -0.76
N TRP A 70 -12.09 3.08 -0.22
CA TRP A 70 -13.51 3.10 -0.59
C TRP A 70 -14.19 1.72 -0.53
N LEU A 71 -13.67 0.82 0.29
CA LEU A 71 -14.25 -0.51 0.53
C LEU A 71 -15.24 -0.43 1.70
N GLU A 72 -16.51 -0.73 1.44
CA GLU A 72 -17.53 -0.77 2.50
C GLU A 72 -17.48 -2.11 3.28
N GLU A 73 -18.07 -2.15 4.47
CA GLU A 73 -18.08 -3.35 5.35
C GLU A 73 -18.61 -4.60 4.62
N LYS A 74 -19.65 -4.45 3.80
CA LYS A 74 -20.24 -5.55 3.01
C LYS A 74 -19.27 -6.16 1.99
N GLU A 75 -18.29 -5.39 1.52
CA GLU A 75 -17.31 -5.82 0.52
C GLU A 75 -16.07 -6.43 1.16
N ASN A 76 -15.85 -6.18 2.46
CA ASN A 76 -14.70 -6.64 3.21
C ASN A 76 -14.49 -8.16 3.09
N LYS A 77 -15.55 -8.95 3.30
CA LYS A 77 -15.50 -10.43 3.22
C LYS A 77 -15.12 -10.97 1.84
N GLN A 78 -15.47 -10.27 0.76
CA GLN A 78 -15.11 -10.69 -0.60
C GLN A 78 -13.69 -10.24 -0.94
N PHE A 79 -13.31 -9.06 -0.45
CA PHE A 79 -12.01 -8.48 -0.70
C PHE A 79 -10.90 -9.21 0.05
N SER A 80 -11.12 -9.62 1.30
CA SER A 80 -10.15 -10.37 2.10
C SER A 80 -9.71 -11.68 1.45
N LYS A 81 -10.57 -12.32 0.64
CA LYS A 81 -10.23 -13.53 -0.12
C LYS A 81 -9.22 -13.32 -1.23
N LYS A 82 -9.03 -12.07 -1.69
CA LYS A 82 -8.07 -11.71 -2.74
C LYS A 82 -6.71 -11.30 -2.20
N LEU A 83 -6.62 -11.11 -0.89
CA LEU A 83 -5.41 -10.63 -0.26
C LEU A 83 -4.48 -11.79 0.05
N ASP A 84 -3.19 -11.49 -0.01
CA ASP A 84 -2.11 -12.44 0.23
C ASP A 84 -2.12 -12.90 1.70
N ASP A 85 -2.02 -14.20 1.92
CA ASP A 85 -2.06 -14.83 3.25
C ASP A 85 -0.77 -14.63 4.05
N LEU A 86 0.31 -14.18 3.41
CA LEU A 86 1.57 -13.77 4.04
C LEU A 86 1.39 -12.60 5.02
N PHE A 87 0.28 -11.88 4.93
CA PHE A 87 -0.03 -10.73 5.78
C PHE A 87 -1.25 -11.01 6.67
N ARG A 88 -1.21 -10.48 7.90
CA ARG A 88 -2.41 -10.24 8.69
C ARG A 88 -3.03 -8.94 8.22
N TRP A 89 -4.26 -9.01 7.71
CA TRP A 89 -4.99 -7.85 7.20
C TRP A 89 -6.08 -7.39 8.17
N ASP A 90 -6.10 -6.09 8.40
CA ASP A 90 -7.09 -5.40 9.21
C ASP A 90 -7.74 -4.29 8.39
N PHE A 91 -9.05 -4.15 8.58
CA PHE A 91 -9.89 -3.30 7.76
C PHE A 91 -10.65 -2.30 8.61
N LEU A 92 -10.54 -1.04 8.22
CA LEU A 92 -11.45 0.02 8.63
C LEU A 92 -12.34 0.33 7.42
N PRO A 93 -13.65 0.02 7.45
CA PRO A 93 -14.51 0.19 6.29
C PRO A 93 -14.72 1.67 5.96
N ALA A 94 -14.93 1.95 4.67
CA ALA A 94 -15.35 3.25 4.20
C ALA A 94 -16.83 3.51 4.56
N THR A 95 -17.12 4.72 5.02
CA THR A 95 -18.48 5.10 5.42
C THR A 95 -19.22 5.77 4.28
N ARG A 96 -20.45 5.34 4.03
CA ARG A 96 -21.34 5.95 3.05
C ARG A 96 -22.39 6.81 3.75
N SER A 97 -22.30 8.13 3.59
CA SER A 97 -23.28 9.07 4.17
C SER A 97 -24.49 9.36 3.28
N LYS A 98 -24.45 9.00 1.99
CA LYS A 98 -25.53 9.26 1.01
C LYS A 98 -25.93 8.00 0.25
N LYS A 99 -27.22 7.86 -0.11
CA LYS A 99 -27.72 6.73 -0.93
C LYS A 99 -27.01 6.63 -2.29
N LYS A 100 -26.68 7.76 -2.93
CA LYS A 100 -25.94 7.85 -4.20
C LYS A 100 -24.53 8.44 -3.95
N GLY A 101 -23.53 7.88 -4.64
CA GLY A 101 -22.13 8.33 -4.57
C GLY A 101 -21.16 7.25 -4.08
N ARG A 102 -19.88 7.60 -3.99
CA ARG A 102 -18.82 6.74 -3.44
C ARG A 102 -18.84 6.81 -1.91
N ALA A 103 -18.51 5.69 -1.26
CA ALA A 103 -18.15 5.71 0.15
C ALA A 103 -16.88 6.54 0.34
N LYS A 104 -16.71 7.15 1.52
CA LYS A 104 -15.57 8.01 1.84
C LYS A 104 -14.64 7.31 2.83
N GLY A 105 -13.33 7.52 2.66
CA GLY A 105 -12.34 6.94 3.54
C GLY A 105 -12.14 5.45 3.31
N GLY A 106 -12.01 4.73 4.42
CA GLY A 106 -11.61 3.34 4.45
C GLY A 106 -10.09 3.19 4.51
N GLN A 107 -9.64 2.24 5.32
CA GLN A 107 -8.24 1.96 5.56
C GLN A 107 -8.02 0.45 5.51
N LEU A 108 -6.90 0.04 4.91
CA LEU A 108 -6.45 -1.34 4.87
C LEU A 108 -5.03 -1.39 5.39
N ILE A 109 -4.81 -2.18 6.43
CA ILE A 109 -3.51 -2.36 7.05
C ILE A 109 -3.12 -3.83 6.89
N GLY A 110 -1.93 -4.08 6.38
CA GLY A 110 -1.34 -5.41 6.24
C GLY A 110 -0.02 -5.46 6.99
N VAL A 111 0.13 -6.40 7.91
CA VAL A 111 1.40 -6.66 8.61
C VAL A 111 1.86 -8.06 8.28
N ARG A 112 3.09 -8.18 7.77
CA ARG A 112 3.67 -9.47 7.38
C ARG A 112 3.71 -10.39 8.60
N ARG A 113 3.23 -11.63 8.44
CA ARG A 113 3.13 -12.60 9.53
C ARG A 113 4.48 -12.98 10.13
N SER A 114 5.56 -12.92 9.35
CA SER A 114 6.92 -13.23 9.81
C SER A 114 7.44 -12.24 10.86
N LEU A 115 6.86 -11.05 10.98
CA LEU A 115 7.28 -10.06 11.99
C LEU A 115 6.82 -10.43 13.41
N ASP A 116 6.00 -11.48 13.58
CA ASP A 116 5.39 -11.93 14.84
C ASP A 116 4.88 -10.79 15.75
N TRP A 117 4.39 -9.71 15.13
CA TRP A 117 3.98 -8.52 15.84
C TRP A 117 2.50 -8.58 16.20
N ALA A 118 2.21 -8.64 17.50
CA ALA A 118 0.89 -8.39 18.05
C ALA A 118 0.53 -6.89 17.92
N TRP A 119 -0.48 -6.58 17.10
CA TRP A 119 -1.00 -5.24 16.91
C TRP A 119 -2.52 -5.33 16.76
N THR A 120 -3.25 -4.32 17.23
CA THR A 120 -4.70 -4.26 17.18
C THR A 120 -5.14 -2.95 16.52
N CYS A 121 -6.06 -3.02 15.56
CA CYS A 121 -6.75 -1.83 15.05
C CYS A 121 -7.92 -1.52 15.97
N GLU A 122 -7.86 -0.40 16.69
CA GLU A 122 -9.04 0.16 17.35
C GLU A 122 -10.02 0.67 16.27
N LYS A 123 -11.31 0.38 16.43
CA LYS A 123 -12.37 0.68 15.47
C LYS A 123 -13.33 1.72 16.02
#